data_AF-A0A1G0XU05-F1
#
_entry.id   AF-A0A1G0XU05-F1
#
_cell.length_a   1.000
_cell.length_b   1.000
_cell.length_c   1.000
_cell.angle_alpha   90.00
_cell.angle_beta   90.00
_cell.angle_gamma   90.00
#
_symmetry.space_group_name_H-M   'P 1'
#
loop_
_entity.id
_entity.type
_entity.pdbx_description
1 polymer ?
#
loop_
_entity_poly.entity_id
_entity_poly.type
_entity_poly.pdbx_seq_one_letter_code
_entity_poly.pdbx_strand_id
1 'polypeptide(L)'
;MRKKLRPSGGYRRTASFQTATIIYDGTYWFCEKFLDPRGRMADQMVQAARSGRQNIAEGSRASATSSQTELRLLNVARSSLEELLLDHQIASVEGQFIEEGGYSEQLASARLEERERKRKYQSDPADLSDPSNRIPSCPQCGKLMVIRTARNGKSAGSQFWGCSSYPQCKGVVES
;
A
#
# COMPACT_ATOMS: atom_id res chain seq x y z
N MET A 1 -22.12 58.29 27.41
CA MET A 1 -22.35 56.87 27.78
C MET A 1 -21.20 56.02 27.24
N ARG A 2 -20.33 55.45 28.10
CA ARG A 2 -19.28 54.52 27.67
C ARG A 2 -19.93 53.22 27.17
N LYS A 3 -19.59 52.78 25.95
CA LYS A 3 -19.98 51.45 25.44
C LYS A 3 -19.51 50.38 26.43
N LYS A 4 -20.46 49.70 27.09
CA LYS A 4 -20.18 48.63 28.07
C LYS A 4 -19.83 47.28 27.41
N LEU A 5 -19.98 47.15 26.09
CA LEU A 5 -19.72 45.91 25.34
C LEU A 5 -18.70 46.14 24.22
N ARG A 6 -17.85 45.14 23.98
CA ARG A 6 -16.92 45.11 22.84
C ARG A 6 -17.73 45.01 21.54
N PRO A 7 -17.25 45.58 20.41
CA PRO A 7 -17.85 45.32 19.11
C PRO A 7 -17.87 43.82 18.79
N SER A 8 -19.00 43.29 18.31
CA SER A 8 -19.19 41.86 18.03
C SER A 8 -20.12 41.63 16.84
N GLY A 9 -20.21 40.39 16.35
CA GLY A 9 -21.19 39.98 15.33
C GLY A 9 -20.86 40.40 13.88
N GLY A 10 -19.73 41.06 13.65
CA GLY A 10 -19.25 41.47 12.32
C GLY A 10 -18.64 40.36 11.45
N TYR A 11 -18.80 39.09 11.84
CA TYR A 11 -18.15 37.92 11.22
C TYR A 11 -18.39 37.79 9.72
N ARG A 12 -19.51 38.26 9.17
CA ARG A 12 -19.82 38.11 7.74
C ARG A 12 -18.77 38.74 6.81
N ARG A 13 -17.99 39.71 7.31
CA ARG A 13 -16.93 40.40 6.57
C ARG A 13 -15.54 39.87 6.89
N THR A 14 -15.40 38.90 7.79
CA THR A 14 -14.08 38.33 8.12
C THR A 14 -13.69 37.32 7.06
N ALA A 15 -12.41 37.32 6.69
CA ALA A 15 -11.86 36.33 5.77
C ALA A 15 -12.13 34.90 6.27
N SER A 16 -11.98 34.65 7.58
CA SER A 16 -12.24 33.35 8.19
C SER A 16 -13.65 32.81 7.92
N PHE A 17 -14.68 33.65 8.04
CA PHE A 17 -16.06 33.21 7.81
C PHE A 17 -16.37 33.06 6.32
N GLN A 18 -15.84 33.95 5.48
CA GLN A 18 -16.01 33.88 4.04
C GLN A 18 -15.34 32.61 3.48
N THR A 19 -14.09 32.35 3.87
CA THR A 19 -13.36 31.12 3.54
C THR A 19 -14.11 29.89 4.04
N ALA A 20 -14.58 29.86 5.29
CA ALA A 20 -15.35 28.73 5.81
C ALA A 20 -16.69 28.52 5.06
N THR A 21 -17.27 29.58 4.50
CA THR A 21 -18.48 29.48 3.67
C THR A 21 -18.14 28.87 2.30
N ILE A 22 -17.06 29.32 1.66
CA ILE A 22 -16.58 28.73 0.40
C ILE A 22 -16.22 27.25 0.60
N ILE A 23 -15.56 26.91 1.71
CA ILE A 23 -15.26 25.52 2.07
C ILE A 23 -16.55 24.72 2.19
N TYR A 24 -17.55 25.21 2.92
CA TYR A 24 -18.84 24.52 3.05
C TYR A 24 -19.52 24.27 1.70
N ASP A 25 -19.63 25.29 0.85
CA ASP A 25 -20.26 25.15 -0.46
C ASP A 25 -19.46 24.17 -1.36
N GLY A 26 -18.13 24.26 -1.32
CA GLY A 26 -17.23 23.36 -2.04
C GLY A 26 -17.30 21.91 -1.55
N THR A 27 -17.37 21.70 -0.23
CA THR A 27 -17.54 20.37 0.38
C THR A 27 -18.89 19.77 0.00
N TYR A 28 -19.97 20.56 0.04
CA TYR A 28 -21.29 20.07 -0.37
C TYR A 28 -21.27 19.58 -1.81
N TRP A 29 -20.74 20.40 -2.73
CA TRP A 29 -20.60 20.02 -4.14
C TRP A 29 -19.68 18.81 -4.34
N PHE A 30 -18.58 18.73 -3.60
CA PHE A 30 -17.67 17.59 -3.64
C PHE A 30 -18.38 16.30 -3.23
N CYS A 31 -19.11 16.33 -2.10
CA CYS A 31 -19.84 15.17 -1.60
C CYS A 31 -20.92 14.72 -2.60
N GLU A 32 -21.68 15.65 -3.18
CA GLU A 32 -22.71 15.30 -4.19
C GLU A 32 -22.11 14.66 -5.45
N LYS A 33 -20.90 15.09 -5.84
CA LYS A 33 -20.30 14.66 -7.11
C LYS A 33 -19.45 13.40 -7.00
N PHE A 34 -18.72 13.23 -5.90
CA PHE A 34 -17.66 12.21 -5.79
C PHE A 34 -17.94 11.15 -4.73
N LEU A 35 -18.87 11.38 -3.81
CA LEU A 35 -19.18 10.42 -2.74
C LEU A 35 -20.57 9.81 -2.94
N ASP A 36 -20.78 8.64 -2.35
CA ASP A 36 -22.10 8.03 -2.29
C ASP A 36 -23.03 8.91 -1.42
N PRO A 37 -24.17 9.39 -1.95
CA PRO A 37 -25.13 10.19 -1.19
C PRO A 37 -25.74 9.46 0.02
N ARG A 38 -25.63 8.13 0.08
CA ARG A 38 -26.07 7.33 1.24
C ARG A 38 -24.92 6.98 2.18
N GLY A 39 -23.71 7.40 1.85
CA GLY A 39 -22.50 7.13 2.61
C GLY A 39 -22.38 8.04 3.83
N ARG A 40 -21.98 7.45 4.97
CA ARG A 40 -21.72 8.19 6.22
C ARG A 40 -20.67 9.29 6.05
N MET A 41 -19.68 9.08 5.18
CA MET A 41 -18.59 10.02 4.95
C MET A 41 -19.10 11.38 4.45
N ALA A 42 -20.03 11.38 3.49
CA ALA A 42 -20.60 12.61 2.95
C ALA A 42 -21.29 13.45 4.05
N ASP A 43 -22.08 12.80 4.92
CA ASP A 43 -22.74 13.44 6.04
C ASP A 43 -21.74 14.03 7.05
N GLN A 44 -20.69 13.27 7.39
CA GLN A 44 -19.63 13.70 8.31
C GLN A 44 -18.91 14.95 7.79
N MET A 45 -18.50 14.94 6.52
CA MET A 45 -17.83 16.07 5.88
C MET A 45 -18.71 17.32 5.85
N VAL A 46 -19.97 17.19 5.41
CA VAL A 46 -20.91 18.32 5.36
C VAL A 46 -21.18 18.88 6.76
N GLN A 47 -21.29 18.00 7.76
CA GLN A 47 -21.48 18.41 9.15
C GLN A 47 -20.25 19.12 9.72
N ALA A 48 -19.05 18.62 9.46
CA ALA A 48 -17.79 19.24 9.90
C ALA A 48 -17.63 20.64 9.28
N ALA A 49 -17.87 20.79 7.97
CA ALA A 49 -17.83 22.07 7.28
C ALA A 49 -18.86 23.07 7.85
N ARG A 50 -20.10 22.61 8.09
CA ARG A 50 -21.16 23.42 8.72
C ARG A 50 -20.77 23.86 10.13
N SER A 51 -20.24 22.94 10.93
CA SER A 51 -19.77 23.21 12.30
C SER A 51 -18.68 24.28 12.32
N GLY A 52 -17.67 24.17 11.46
CA GLY A 52 -16.59 25.14 11.33
C GLY A 52 -17.13 26.56 11.12
N ARG A 53 -18.01 26.72 10.13
CA ARG A 53 -18.64 28.00 9.81
C ARG A 53 -19.53 28.53 10.94
N GLN A 54 -20.32 27.68 11.60
CA GLN A 54 -21.24 28.09 12.67
C GLN A 54 -20.50 28.59 13.90
N ASN A 55 -19.48 27.85 14.34
CA ASN A 55 -18.70 28.21 15.52
C ASN A 55 -17.94 29.54 15.33
N ILE A 56 -17.52 29.88 14.10
CA ILE A 56 -16.97 31.23 13.80
C ILE A 56 -18.02 32.33 14.02
N ALA A 57 -19.25 32.11 13.53
CA ALA A 57 -20.33 33.08 13.69
C ALA A 57 -20.78 33.23 15.15
N GLU A 58 -20.85 32.13 15.89
CA GLU A 58 -21.21 32.11 17.31
C GLU A 58 -20.11 32.74 18.17
N GLY A 59 -18.85 32.38 17.94
CA GLY A 59 -17.69 32.96 18.63
C GLY A 59 -17.61 34.48 18.44
N SER A 60 -17.82 34.95 17.20
CA SER A 60 -17.85 36.38 16.91
C SER A 60 -18.98 37.12 17.63
N ARG A 61 -20.14 36.49 17.86
CA ARG A 61 -21.22 37.09 18.66
C ARG A 61 -20.87 37.10 20.14
N ALA A 62 -20.30 36.01 20.65
CA ALA A 62 -19.90 35.86 22.04
C ALA A 62 -18.77 36.85 22.46
N SER A 63 -17.97 37.33 21.51
CA SER A 63 -16.90 38.32 21.76
C SER A 63 -17.36 39.60 22.47
N ALA A 64 -18.65 39.98 22.34
CA ALA A 64 -19.22 41.12 23.05
C ALA A 64 -19.23 40.92 24.57
N THR A 65 -19.39 39.68 25.03
CA THR A 65 -19.67 39.34 26.42
C THR A 65 -18.58 38.49 27.08
N SER A 66 -17.83 37.67 26.32
CA SER A 66 -16.81 36.77 26.87
C SER A 66 -15.70 36.43 25.85
N SER A 67 -14.47 36.84 26.15
CA SER A 67 -13.28 36.45 25.37
C SER A 67 -12.98 34.95 25.49
N GLN A 68 -13.27 34.34 26.64
CA GLN A 68 -13.03 32.91 26.86
C GLN A 68 -13.95 32.07 25.96
N THR A 69 -15.23 32.45 25.84
CA THR A 69 -16.20 31.76 24.99
C THR A 69 -15.87 31.98 23.51
N GLU A 70 -15.49 33.20 23.13
CA GLU A 70 -15.01 33.50 21.78
C GLU A 70 -13.87 32.57 21.38
N LEU A 71 -12.79 32.50 22.18
CA LEU A 71 -11.64 31.63 21.90
C LEU A 71 -12.03 30.15 21.85
N ARG A 72 -12.90 29.70 22.75
CA ARG A 72 -13.36 28.31 22.78
C ARG A 72 -14.07 27.92 21.48
N LEU A 73 -15.00 28.75 21.01
CA LEU A 73 -15.75 28.48 19.79
C LEU A 73 -14.85 28.56 18.55
N LEU A 74 -13.92 29.52 18.50
CA LEU A 74 -12.94 29.58 17.42
C LEU A 74 -12.02 28.34 17.38
N ASN A 75 -11.65 27.78 18.54
CA ASN A 75 -10.90 26.52 18.60
C ASN A 75 -11.73 25.32 18.13
N VAL A 76 -13.02 25.25 18.48
CA VAL A 76 -13.93 24.23 17.95
C VAL A 76 -14.05 24.35 16.43
N ALA A 77 -14.20 25.58 15.91
CA ALA A 77 -14.27 25.82 14.48
C ALA A 77 -13.00 25.32 13.75
N ARG A 78 -11.83 25.63 14.31
CA ARG A 78 -10.55 25.14 13.80
C ARG A 78 -10.49 23.61 13.78
N SER A 79 -10.84 22.96 14.88
CA SER A 79 -10.85 21.49 14.96
C SER A 79 -11.78 20.85 13.93
N SER A 80 -12.98 21.41 13.73
CA SER A 80 -13.92 20.89 12.71
C SER A 80 -13.38 21.03 11.29
N LEU A 81 -12.63 22.09 10.99
CA LEU A 81 -12.01 22.26 9.67
C LEU A 81 -10.77 21.37 9.48
N GLU A 82 -10.03 21.07 10.55
CA GLU A 82 -8.93 20.10 10.53
C GLU A 82 -9.45 18.67 10.29
N GLU A 83 -10.54 18.28 10.94
CA GLU A 83 -11.21 16.99 10.71
C GLU A 83 -11.68 16.86 9.25
N LEU A 84 -12.35 17.89 8.73
CA LEU A 84 -12.79 17.93 7.33
C LEU A 84 -11.63 17.76 6.33
N LEU A 85 -10.47 18.35 6.61
CA LEU A 85 -9.31 18.21 5.74
C LEU A 85 -8.83 16.76 5.69
N LEU A 86 -8.83 16.06 6.83
CA LEU A 86 -8.48 14.65 6.90
C LEU A 86 -9.50 13.80 6.13
N ASP A 87 -10.79 14.10 6.23
CA ASP A 87 -11.83 13.40 5.47
C ASP A 87 -11.63 13.56 3.95
N HIS A 88 -11.30 14.76 3.48
CA HIS A 88 -10.95 14.97 2.07
C HIS A 88 -9.73 14.13 1.62
N GLN A 89 -8.72 14.00 2.48
CA GLN A 89 -7.54 13.18 2.19
C GLN A 89 -7.88 11.70 2.14
N ILE A 90 -8.71 11.22 3.08
CA ILE A 90 -9.18 9.83 3.09
C ILE A 90 -9.95 9.54 1.80
N ALA A 91 -10.90 10.40 1.43
CA ALA A 91 -11.67 10.24 0.19
C ALA A 91 -10.75 10.19 -1.07
N SER A 92 -9.69 11.01 -1.11
CA SER A 92 -8.72 11.00 -2.20
C SER A 92 -7.93 9.69 -2.27
N VAL A 93 -7.49 9.17 -1.12
CA VAL A 93 -6.72 7.92 -1.05
C VAL A 93 -7.61 6.72 -1.37
N GLU A 94 -8.87 6.72 -0.90
CA GLU A 94 -9.84 5.68 -1.26
C GLU A 94 -10.10 5.65 -2.77
N GLY A 95 -10.24 6.82 -3.41
CA GLY A 95 -10.35 6.93 -4.86
C GLY A 95 -9.15 6.33 -5.60
N GLN A 96 -7.93 6.65 -5.16
CA GLN A 96 -6.70 6.09 -5.73
C GLN A 96 -6.61 4.58 -5.56
N PHE A 97 -7.02 4.05 -4.39
CA PHE A 97 -7.00 2.62 -4.12
C PHE A 97 -7.93 1.84 -5.06
N ILE A 98 -9.07 2.43 -5.43
CA ILE A 98 -10.00 1.83 -6.41
C ILE A 98 -9.41 1.85 -7.82
N GLU A 99 -8.66 2.89 -8.19
CA GLU A 99 -8.07 3.05 -9.52
C GLU A 99 -6.79 2.22 -9.73
N GLU A 100 -5.86 2.25 -8.77
CA GLU A 100 -4.53 1.64 -8.85
C GLU A 100 -4.48 0.20 -8.31
N GLY A 101 -5.57 -0.27 -7.74
CA GLY A 101 -5.67 -1.57 -7.09
C GLY A 101 -5.10 -1.58 -5.67
N GLY A 102 -5.63 -2.50 -4.86
CA GLY A 102 -5.32 -2.52 -3.44
C GLY A 102 -3.96 -3.12 -3.10
N TYR A 103 -3.47 -2.87 -1.87
CA TYR A 103 -2.21 -3.47 -1.39
C TYR A 103 -2.16 -5.00 -1.57
N SER A 104 -3.26 -5.69 -1.27
CA SER A 104 -3.35 -7.15 -1.43
C SER A 104 -3.22 -7.59 -2.89
N GLU A 105 -3.84 -6.87 -3.82
CA GLU A 105 -3.82 -7.16 -5.26
C GLU A 105 -2.45 -6.87 -5.87
N GLN A 106 -1.85 -5.74 -5.49
CA GLN A 106 -0.49 -5.37 -5.88
C GLN A 106 0.52 -6.38 -5.34
N LEU A 107 0.41 -6.76 -4.06
CA LEU A 107 1.28 -7.77 -3.46
C LEU A 107 1.08 -9.16 -4.07
N ALA A 108 -0.15 -9.52 -4.45
CA ALA A 108 -0.43 -10.76 -5.16
C ALA A 108 0.24 -10.78 -6.54
N SER A 109 0.14 -9.69 -7.30
CA SER A 109 0.79 -9.53 -8.60
C SER A 109 2.31 -9.62 -8.47
N ALA A 110 2.92 -8.87 -7.55
CA ALA A 110 4.36 -8.91 -7.28
C ALA A 110 4.84 -10.32 -6.88
N ARG A 111 4.03 -11.08 -6.12
CA ARG A 111 4.34 -12.47 -5.76
C ARG A 111 4.32 -13.40 -6.98
N LEU A 112 3.41 -13.20 -7.93
CA LEU A 112 3.35 -14.00 -9.15
C LEU A 112 4.56 -13.70 -10.05
N GLU A 113 4.89 -12.43 -10.24
CA GLU A 113 6.09 -12.01 -10.98
C GLU A 113 7.38 -12.61 -10.42
N GLU A 114 7.55 -12.59 -9.09
CA GLU A 114 8.72 -13.18 -8.44
C GLU A 114 8.78 -14.71 -8.63
N ARG A 115 7.63 -15.40 -8.64
CA ARG A 115 7.57 -16.84 -8.93
C ARG A 115 7.98 -17.12 -10.38
N GLU A 116 7.51 -16.32 -11.33
CA GLU A 116 7.89 -16.44 -12.73
C GLU A 116 9.38 -16.17 -12.94
N ARG A 117 9.91 -15.11 -12.30
CA ARG A 117 11.34 -14.80 -12.31
C ARG A 117 12.15 -15.99 -11.80
N LYS A 118 11.78 -16.53 -10.63
CA LYS A 118 12.45 -17.73 -10.07
C LYS A 118 12.35 -18.93 -11.02
N ARG A 119 11.20 -19.14 -11.67
CA ARG A 119 11.03 -20.22 -12.66
C ARG A 119 11.92 -20.04 -13.89
N LYS A 120 12.15 -18.80 -14.35
CA LYS A 120 13.01 -18.49 -15.49
C LYS A 120 14.50 -18.68 -15.20
N TYR A 121 14.92 -18.47 -13.95
CA TYR A 121 16.32 -18.63 -13.51
C TYR A 121 16.62 -19.97 -12.84
N GLN A 122 15.60 -20.76 -12.50
CA GLN A 122 15.79 -22.18 -12.24
C GLN A 122 16.03 -22.86 -13.59
N SER A 123 17.29 -23.14 -13.89
CA SER A 123 17.66 -24.13 -14.90
C SER A 123 16.83 -25.38 -14.63
N ASP A 124 15.99 -25.75 -15.58
CA ASP A 124 15.17 -26.96 -15.48
C ASP A 124 16.14 -28.15 -15.37
N PRO A 125 16.20 -28.86 -14.23
CA PRO A 125 17.09 -30.00 -14.09
C PRO A 125 16.77 -31.13 -15.08
N ALA A 126 15.61 -31.06 -15.76
CA ALA A 126 15.18 -31.98 -16.81
C ALA A 126 15.54 -31.51 -18.23
N ASP A 127 16.11 -30.31 -18.41
CA ASP A 127 16.59 -29.86 -19.72
C ASP A 127 17.94 -30.52 -20.05
N LEU A 128 17.84 -31.63 -20.80
CA LEU A 128 18.97 -32.41 -21.30
C LEU A 128 19.74 -31.73 -22.44
N SER A 129 19.29 -30.55 -22.91
CA SER A 129 20.00 -29.77 -23.93
C SER A 129 21.13 -28.92 -23.35
N ASP A 130 21.13 -28.70 -22.03
CA ASP A 130 22.25 -28.10 -21.28
C ASP A 130 23.47 -29.06 -21.29
N PRO A 131 24.63 -28.64 -21.84
CA PRO A 131 25.85 -29.44 -21.84
C PRO A 131 26.29 -29.91 -20.44
N SER A 132 25.90 -29.20 -19.38
CA SER A 132 26.21 -29.55 -17.99
C SER A 132 25.39 -30.73 -17.44
N ASN A 133 24.28 -31.09 -18.10
CA ASN A 133 23.40 -32.21 -17.73
C ASN A 133 23.62 -33.50 -18.55
N ARG A 134 24.65 -33.54 -19.42
CA ARG A 134 24.91 -34.71 -20.27
C ARG A 134 25.48 -35.87 -19.46
N ILE A 135 24.60 -36.80 -19.08
CA ILE A 135 24.99 -38.08 -18.49
C ILE A 135 25.68 -38.93 -19.57
N PRO A 136 26.96 -39.30 -19.41
CA PRO A 136 27.66 -40.12 -20.39
C PRO A 136 27.10 -41.55 -20.42
N SER A 137 27.18 -42.19 -21.60
CA SER A 137 26.89 -43.62 -21.75
C SER A 137 28.11 -44.46 -21.33
N CYS A 138 27.87 -45.60 -20.70
CA CYS A 138 28.93 -46.51 -20.28
C CYS A 138 29.67 -47.09 -21.50
N PRO A 139 31.01 -46.97 -21.60
CA PRO A 139 31.78 -47.47 -22.74
C PRO A 139 31.77 -49.01 -22.86
N GLN A 140 31.38 -49.73 -21.80
CA GLN A 140 31.35 -51.20 -21.81
C GLN A 140 29.99 -51.81 -22.19
N CYS A 141 28.87 -51.11 -21.96
CA CYS A 141 27.54 -51.68 -22.22
C CYS A 141 26.49 -50.69 -22.73
N GLY A 142 26.86 -49.42 -22.96
CA GLY A 142 25.97 -48.38 -23.50
C GLY A 142 24.93 -47.81 -22.53
N LYS A 143 24.74 -48.41 -21.34
CA LYS A 143 23.76 -47.93 -20.34
C LYS A 143 24.20 -46.60 -19.69
N LEU A 144 23.24 -45.82 -19.20
CA LEU A 144 23.50 -44.55 -18.51
C LEU A 144 24.42 -44.72 -17.31
N MET A 145 25.27 -43.72 -17.07
CA MET A 145 26.17 -43.67 -15.92
C MET A 145 25.57 -42.85 -14.77
N VAL A 146 26.05 -43.10 -13.55
CA VAL A 146 25.60 -42.43 -12.32
C VAL A 146 26.84 -41.99 -11.55
N ILE A 147 26.83 -40.77 -10.99
CA ILE A 147 27.94 -40.28 -10.14
C ILE A 147 27.99 -41.11 -8.86
N ARG A 148 29.18 -41.66 -8.57
CA ARG A 148 29.47 -42.43 -7.35
C ARG A 148 30.69 -41.82 -6.66
N THR A 149 30.70 -41.88 -5.34
CA THR A 149 31.87 -41.45 -4.54
C THR A 149 32.74 -42.66 -4.21
N ALA A 150 34.03 -42.57 -4.49
CA ALA A 150 34.99 -43.60 -4.12
C ALA A 150 35.09 -43.69 -2.58
N ARG A 151 34.83 -44.87 -2.03
CA ARG A 151 34.82 -45.09 -0.57
C ARG A 151 36.21 -45.39 -0.01
N ASN A 152 37.05 -46.07 -0.78
CA ASN A 152 38.33 -46.64 -0.33
C ASN A 152 39.45 -46.38 -1.35
N GLY A 153 40.70 -46.27 -0.89
CA GLY A 153 41.89 -46.12 -1.74
C GLY A 153 42.41 -44.67 -1.83
N LYS A 154 43.40 -44.43 -2.70
CA LYS A 154 44.07 -43.12 -2.87
C LYS A 154 43.13 -42.01 -3.37
N SER A 155 42.02 -42.39 -4.00
CA SER A 155 40.99 -41.52 -4.55
C SER A 155 39.73 -41.46 -3.67
N ALA A 156 39.77 -41.94 -2.43
CA ALA A 156 38.63 -41.89 -1.51
C ALA A 156 38.12 -40.44 -1.35
N GLY A 157 36.82 -40.24 -1.50
CA GLY A 157 36.16 -38.93 -1.48
C GLY A 157 35.96 -38.28 -2.86
N SER A 158 36.68 -38.73 -3.90
CA SER A 158 36.43 -38.26 -5.27
C SER A 158 35.14 -38.83 -5.86
N GLN A 159 34.50 -38.04 -6.73
CA GLN A 159 33.35 -38.46 -7.52
C GLN A 159 33.84 -39.03 -8.86
N PHE A 160 33.12 -40.02 -9.39
CA PHE A 160 33.36 -40.58 -10.72
C PHE A 160 32.05 -41.11 -11.32
N TRP A 161 31.99 -41.22 -12.64
CA TRP A 161 30.85 -41.85 -13.32
C TRP A 161 31.00 -43.38 -13.26
N GLY A 162 30.04 -44.06 -12.64
CA GLY A 162 29.96 -45.52 -12.64
C GLY A 162 28.72 -46.03 -13.37
N CYS A 163 28.81 -47.19 -14.00
CA CYS A 163 27.66 -47.77 -14.70
C CYS A 163 26.45 -48.00 -13.77
N SER A 164 25.25 -47.66 -14.23
CA SER A 164 23.98 -47.94 -13.54
C SER A 164 23.72 -49.44 -13.30
N SER A 165 24.29 -50.31 -14.13
CA SER A 165 24.17 -51.78 -14.00
C SER A 165 25.31 -52.43 -13.22
N TYR A 166 25.97 -51.71 -12.32
CA TYR A 166 26.86 -52.35 -11.34
C TYR A 166 26.01 -53.20 -10.37
N PRO A 167 26.42 -54.44 -10.01
CA PRO A 167 27.74 -55.07 -10.24
C PRO A 167 27.91 -55.82 -11.57
N GLN A 168 26.87 -55.93 -12.40
CA GLN A 168 26.89 -56.69 -13.65
C GLN A 168 27.77 -56.06 -14.74
N CYS A 169 27.94 -54.73 -14.70
CA CYS A 169 28.89 -53.99 -15.52
C CYS A 169 29.75 -53.09 -14.64
N LYS A 170 31.07 -53.17 -14.77
CA LYS A 170 32.05 -52.43 -13.98
C LYS A 170 32.65 -51.22 -14.73
N GLY A 171 31.97 -50.75 -15.78
CA GLY A 171 32.43 -49.58 -16.53
C GLY A 171 32.47 -48.31 -15.68
N VAL A 172 33.56 -47.56 -15.80
CA VAL A 172 33.84 -46.30 -15.10
C VAL A 172 34.39 -45.27 -16.08
N VAL A 173 34.11 -43.99 -15.83
CA VAL A 173 34.65 -42.83 -16.54
C VAL A 173 34.95 -41.77 -15.49
N GLU A 174 36.11 -41.13 -15.58
CA GLU A 174 36.48 -40.03 -14.68
C GLU A 174 35.58 -38.82 -14.98
N SER A 175 35.08 -38.17 -13.92
CA SER A 175 34.30 -36.92 -14.03
C SER A 175 35.20 -35.71 -14.15
#